data_AF-A0A7J7QXY5-F1
#
_entry.id   AF-A0A7J7QXY5-F1
#
_cell.length_a   1.000
_cell.length_b   1.000
_cell.length_c   1.000
_cell.angle_alpha   90.00
_cell.angle_beta   90.00
_cell.angle_gamma   90.00
#
_symmetry.space_group_name_H-M   'P 1'
#
loop_
_entity.id
_entity.type
_entity.pdbx_description
1 polymer ?
#
loop_
_entity_poly.entity_id
_entity_poly.type
_entity_poly.pdbx_seq_one_letter_code
_entity_poly.pdbx_strand_id
1 'polypeptide(L)'
;MWEFTLATECFQLGYSVDGHCKGHPEPSLPRPQRLHWDLPDKVHLSIALALRAAKTLSGDTDCHVFPFSHFGKSFIRRCHLSSDSFIQTALQLAHFRDRGRFCLTYESAMTRLFLEGRTETVRSCTREACNFVRAMEDREKTDSQCLSLFRLAVDKHQALLKAAMSGQGVDRHLFALHIVSQLLHLQAPFLDQVHSEQWQLATSQIPVQQTHLFDVHNYPDYVSSGGGFGPVDDHGYGVSYIFMGDDTVTFHISSKKSSTKTDSHRLGQHIEDALLDVASLFQEGQRLKRGCRGRGEEDAGNRRGSLPGH
;
A
#
# COMPACT_ATOMS: atom_id res chain seq x y z
N MET A 1 -5.11 -2.04 15.17
CA MET A 1 -5.47 -1.07 16.25
C MET A 1 -6.87 -0.55 15.98
N TRP A 2 -7.11 0.03 14.80
CA TRP A 2 -8.45 0.48 14.38
C TRP A 2 -9.51 -0.62 14.49
N GLU A 3 -9.27 -1.78 13.90
CA GLU A 3 -10.21 -2.91 13.92
C GLU A 3 -10.50 -3.39 15.33
N PHE A 4 -9.49 -3.38 16.21
CA PHE A 4 -9.67 -3.70 17.62
C PHE A 4 -10.50 -2.65 18.33
N THR A 5 -10.18 -1.37 18.16
CA THR A 5 -10.92 -0.27 18.78
C THR A 5 -12.38 -0.30 18.35
N LEU A 6 -12.67 -0.34 17.05
CA LEU A 6 -14.04 -0.41 16.55
C LEU A 6 -14.75 -1.68 17.00
N ALA A 7 -14.10 -2.84 16.93
CA ALA A 7 -14.76 -4.08 17.32
C ALA A 7 -15.12 -4.10 18.81
N THR A 8 -14.20 -3.66 19.66
CA THR A 8 -14.44 -3.55 21.10
C THR A 8 -15.48 -2.49 21.41
N GLU A 9 -15.38 -1.31 20.81
CA GLU A 9 -16.29 -0.20 21.04
C GLU A 9 -17.72 -0.53 20.58
N CYS A 10 -17.88 -1.12 19.40
CA CYS A 10 -19.20 -1.34 18.81
C CYS A 10 -19.85 -2.68 19.19
N PHE A 11 -19.08 -3.74 19.38
CA PHE A 11 -19.62 -5.09 19.65
C PHE A 11 -19.43 -5.57 21.09
N GLN A 12 -18.57 -4.94 21.89
CA GLN A 12 -18.32 -5.37 23.28
C GLN A 12 -18.78 -4.34 24.31
N LEU A 13 -18.37 -3.07 24.17
CA LEU A 13 -18.68 -2.00 25.11
C LEU A 13 -20.04 -1.37 24.80
N GLY A 14 -20.20 -0.86 23.57
CA GLY A 14 -21.39 -0.18 23.09
C GLY A 14 -21.69 1.16 23.80
N TYR A 15 -22.70 1.84 23.27
CA TYR A 15 -23.23 3.09 23.82
C TYR A 15 -24.70 2.96 24.18
N SER A 16 -25.15 3.72 25.17
CA SER A 16 -26.58 3.94 25.43
C SER A 16 -27.21 4.83 24.36
N VAL A 17 -28.55 4.92 24.35
CA VAL A 17 -29.33 5.66 23.35
C VAL A 17 -29.04 7.17 23.32
N ASP A 18 -28.48 7.70 24.41
CA ASP A 18 -28.03 9.09 24.58
C ASP A 18 -26.56 9.31 24.21
N GLY A 19 -25.85 8.27 23.73
CA GLY A 19 -24.47 8.34 23.27
C GLY A 19 -23.41 8.19 24.37
N HIS A 20 -23.80 7.83 25.60
CA HIS A 20 -22.84 7.57 26.69
C HIS A 20 -22.30 6.14 26.67
N CYS A 21 -21.07 5.93 27.17
CA CYS A 21 -20.52 4.60 27.35
C CYS A 21 -21.41 3.80 28.32
N LYS A 22 -21.70 2.54 28.00
CA LYS A 22 -22.44 1.67 28.92
C LYS A 22 -21.59 1.39 30.17
N GLY A 23 -22.18 1.59 31.35
CA GLY A 23 -21.52 1.34 32.63
C GLY A 23 -22.01 2.29 33.72
N HIS A 24 -21.43 2.16 34.92
CA HIS A 24 -21.66 3.10 36.01
C HIS A 24 -20.54 4.14 36.02
N PRO A 25 -20.85 5.44 35.87
CA PRO A 25 -19.84 6.48 35.97
C PRO A 25 -19.17 6.42 37.33
N GLU A 26 -17.84 6.45 37.37
CA GLU A 26 -17.08 6.54 38.60
C GLU A 26 -16.88 8.04 38.94
N PRO A 27 -17.67 8.60 39.88
CA PRO A 27 -17.65 10.04 40.15
C PRO A 27 -16.35 10.51 40.81
N SER A 28 -15.51 9.58 41.29
CA SER A 28 -14.24 9.87 41.94
C SER A 28 -13.07 10.11 40.98
N LEU A 29 -13.26 9.94 39.66
CA LEU A 29 -12.19 10.19 38.70
C LEU A 29 -11.81 11.68 38.67
N PRO A 30 -10.50 12.01 38.62
CA PRO A 30 -10.06 13.39 38.53
C PRO A 30 -10.53 14.01 37.21
N ARG A 31 -10.86 15.30 37.25
CA ARG A 31 -11.24 16.03 36.04
C ARG A 31 -10.04 16.14 35.09
N PRO A 32 -10.24 16.05 33.76
CA PRO A 32 -9.18 16.30 32.80
C PRO A 32 -8.49 17.64 33.07
N GLN A 33 -7.16 17.63 33.20
CA GLN A 33 -6.37 18.83 33.48
C GLN A 33 -5.88 19.44 32.16
N ARG A 34 -6.17 20.72 31.94
CA ARG A 34 -5.64 21.46 30.80
C ARG A 34 -4.14 21.68 30.96
N LEU A 35 -3.37 21.31 29.93
CA LEU A 35 -1.95 21.66 29.84
C LEU A 35 -1.82 23.10 29.34
N HIS A 36 -1.26 23.97 30.16
CA HIS A 36 -1.00 25.37 29.83
C HIS A 36 0.45 25.55 29.38
N TRP A 37 0.62 26.37 28.34
CA TRP A 37 1.92 26.73 27.80
C TRP A 37 2.01 28.25 27.73
N ASP A 38 2.96 28.84 28.45
CA ASP A 38 3.31 30.25 28.28
C ASP A 38 4.21 30.37 27.06
N LEU A 39 3.70 30.99 25.99
CA LEU A 39 4.40 31.10 24.72
C LEU A 39 5.10 32.47 24.64
N PRO A 40 6.43 32.54 24.81
CA PRO A 40 7.16 33.80 24.70
C PRO A 40 7.25 34.25 23.24
N ASP A 41 7.43 35.56 23.01
CA ASP A 41 7.42 36.15 21.66
C ASP A 41 8.37 35.47 20.67
N LYS A 42 9.53 35.02 21.17
CA LYS A 42 10.55 34.29 20.39
C LYS A 42 10.03 33.02 19.71
N VAL A 43 8.96 32.39 20.22
CA VAL A 43 8.39 31.14 19.69
C VAL A 43 7.37 31.41 18.57
N HIS A 44 6.80 32.62 18.49
CA HIS A 44 5.80 32.93 17.46
C HIS A 44 6.35 32.77 16.04
N LEU A 45 7.61 33.16 15.81
CA LEU A 45 8.27 32.94 14.53
C LEU A 45 8.38 31.44 14.21
N SER A 46 8.79 30.61 15.18
CA SER A 46 8.89 29.17 15.01
C SER A 46 7.53 28.52 14.69
N ILE A 47 6.46 28.96 15.36
CA ILE A 47 5.09 28.49 15.08
C ILE A 47 4.69 28.86 13.64
N ALA A 48 4.95 30.10 13.22
CA ALA A 48 4.62 30.57 11.88
C ALA A 48 5.40 29.81 10.79
N LEU A 49 6.69 29.55 11.02
CA LEU A 49 7.53 28.78 10.11
C LEU A 49 7.10 27.31 10.05
N ALA A 50 6.80 26.69 11.19
CA ALA A 50 6.28 25.32 11.25
C ALA A 50 4.95 25.19 10.51
N LEU A 51 4.03 26.15 10.69
CA LEU A 51 2.76 26.17 9.96
C LEU A 51 2.97 26.33 8.45
N ARG A 52 3.90 27.21 8.03
CA ARG A 52 4.25 27.37 6.61
C ARG A 52 4.81 26.09 6.02
N ALA A 53 5.72 25.43 6.74
CA ALA A 53 6.31 24.16 6.32
C ALA A 53 5.22 23.07 6.20
N ALA A 54 4.34 22.93 7.20
CA ALA A 54 3.24 21.98 7.18
C ALA A 54 2.26 22.22 6.02
N LYS A 55 1.90 23.49 5.75
CA LYS A 55 1.05 23.87 4.61
C LYS A 55 1.71 23.57 3.27
N THR A 56 3.02 23.83 3.16
CA THR A 56 3.77 23.54 1.93
C THR A 56 3.83 22.04 1.67
N LEU A 57 4.18 21.25 2.69
CA LEU A 57 4.22 19.79 2.61
C LEU A 57 2.84 19.21 2.26
N SER A 58 1.80 19.60 2.99
CA SER A 58 0.43 19.12 2.73
C SER A 58 -0.10 19.57 1.37
N GLY A 59 0.29 20.76 0.90
CA GLY A 59 -0.10 21.26 -0.41
C GLY A 59 0.52 20.45 -1.54
N ASP A 60 1.77 20.02 -1.36
CA ASP A 60 2.54 19.28 -2.37
C ASP A 60 2.28 17.75 -2.36
N THR A 61 1.66 17.20 -1.31
CA THR A 61 1.28 15.78 -1.30
C THR A 61 0.10 15.51 -2.25
N ASP A 62 0.28 14.59 -3.18
CA ASP A 62 -0.78 13.94 -3.95
C ASP A 62 -1.09 12.57 -3.35
N CYS A 63 -2.37 12.24 -3.17
CA CYS A 63 -2.78 11.00 -2.52
C CYS A 63 -4.03 10.44 -3.19
N HIS A 64 -3.95 9.17 -3.60
CA HIS A 64 -5.06 8.42 -4.16
C HIS A 64 -5.27 7.14 -3.35
N VAL A 65 -6.46 6.99 -2.77
CA VAL A 65 -6.86 5.82 -1.99
C VAL A 65 -8.07 5.20 -2.65
N PHE A 66 -7.99 3.91 -2.99
CA PHE A 66 -9.11 3.21 -3.61
C PHE A 66 -9.19 1.74 -3.20
N PRO A 67 -10.42 1.21 -3.00
CA PRO A 67 -10.65 -0.21 -2.87
C PRO A 67 -10.68 -0.87 -4.25
N PHE A 68 -9.85 -1.89 -4.43
CA PHE A 68 -9.92 -2.85 -5.52
C PHE A 68 -10.80 -4.03 -5.09
N SER A 69 -12.03 -4.07 -5.60
CA SER A 69 -13.06 -5.06 -5.21
C SER A 69 -13.39 -6.07 -6.31
N HIS A 70 -12.55 -6.18 -7.34
CA HIS A 70 -12.72 -7.21 -8.38
C HIS A 70 -12.29 -8.60 -7.90
N PHE A 71 -11.28 -8.66 -7.04
CA PHE A 71 -10.84 -9.86 -6.35
C PHE A 71 -9.91 -9.54 -5.17
N GLY A 72 -9.65 -10.52 -4.30
CA GLY A 72 -8.70 -10.40 -3.21
C GLY A 72 -7.87 -11.67 -2.98
N LYS A 73 -7.51 -11.91 -1.72
CA LYS A 73 -6.71 -13.08 -1.29
C LYS A 73 -7.30 -14.40 -1.79
N SER A 74 -8.63 -14.55 -1.75
CA SER A 74 -9.31 -15.79 -2.14
C SER A 74 -9.01 -16.20 -3.58
N PHE A 75 -9.07 -15.27 -4.53
CA PHE A 75 -8.70 -15.51 -5.93
C PHE A 75 -7.23 -15.89 -6.07
N ILE A 76 -6.34 -15.14 -5.43
CA ILE A 76 -4.89 -15.36 -5.58
C ILE A 76 -4.48 -16.72 -4.98
N ARG A 77 -5.12 -17.14 -3.88
CA ARG A 77 -4.94 -18.47 -3.30
C ARG A 77 -5.38 -19.60 -4.24
N ARG A 78 -6.51 -19.43 -4.96
CA ARG A 78 -6.94 -20.40 -5.99
C ARG A 78 -5.99 -20.49 -7.17
N CYS A 79 -5.24 -19.41 -7.45
CA CYS A 79 -4.16 -19.42 -8.44
C CYS A 79 -2.88 -20.14 -7.95
N HIS A 80 -2.85 -20.57 -6.68
CA HIS A 80 -1.73 -21.17 -5.96
C HIS A 80 -0.52 -20.25 -5.85
N LEU A 81 -0.75 -18.97 -5.52
CA LEU A 81 0.30 -17.96 -5.40
C LEU A 81 0.27 -17.24 -4.04
N SER A 82 1.42 -16.69 -3.64
CA SER A 82 1.51 -15.75 -2.53
C SER A 82 0.77 -14.46 -2.88
N SER A 83 -0.23 -14.07 -2.07
CA SER A 83 -1.00 -12.85 -2.31
C SER A 83 -0.13 -11.60 -2.35
N ASP A 84 0.85 -11.52 -1.47
CA ASP A 84 1.76 -10.39 -1.40
C ASP A 84 2.67 -10.30 -2.64
N SER A 85 3.29 -11.43 -3.01
CA SER A 85 4.21 -11.49 -4.16
C SER A 85 3.48 -11.31 -5.49
N PHE A 86 2.21 -11.68 -5.57
CA PHE A 86 1.33 -11.35 -6.70
C PHE A 86 1.17 -9.83 -6.85
N ILE A 87 0.80 -9.14 -5.76
CA ILE A 87 0.62 -7.68 -5.78
C ILE A 87 1.93 -6.99 -6.14
N GLN A 88 3.05 -7.34 -5.49
CA GLN A 88 4.34 -6.72 -5.78
C GLN A 88 4.80 -6.90 -7.23
N THR A 89 4.54 -8.07 -7.82
CA THR A 89 4.85 -8.31 -9.24
C THR A 89 3.94 -7.49 -10.16
N ALA A 90 2.64 -7.38 -9.84
CA ALA A 90 1.71 -6.52 -10.57
C ALA A 90 2.08 -5.02 -10.45
N LEU A 91 2.57 -4.57 -9.29
CA LEU A 91 3.08 -3.21 -9.10
C LEU A 91 4.27 -2.91 -10.03
N GLN A 92 5.12 -3.89 -10.36
CA GLN A 92 6.19 -3.68 -11.34
C GLN A 92 5.63 -3.43 -12.75
N LEU A 93 4.56 -4.12 -13.14
CA LEU A 93 3.87 -3.89 -14.42
C LEU A 93 3.21 -2.52 -14.45
N ALA A 94 2.45 -2.17 -13.40
CA ALA A 94 1.78 -0.89 -13.29
C ALA A 94 2.76 0.30 -13.35
N HIS A 95 3.85 0.22 -12.59
CA HIS A 95 4.89 1.26 -12.61
C HIS A 95 5.58 1.35 -13.99
N PHE A 96 5.86 0.22 -14.65
CA PHE A 96 6.46 0.24 -15.97
C PHE A 96 5.54 0.88 -17.02
N ARG A 97 4.23 0.61 -16.97
CA ARG A 97 3.23 1.26 -17.83
C ARG A 97 3.13 2.77 -17.57
N ASP A 98 3.20 3.19 -16.30
CA ASP A 98 3.15 4.60 -15.93
C ASP A 98 4.43 5.38 -16.33
N ARG A 99 5.61 4.75 -16.18
CA ARG A 99 6.91 5.44 -16.25
C ARG A 99 7.75 5.08 -17.47
N GLY A 100 7.39 4.03 -18.20
CA GLY A 100 8.14 3.50 -19.34
C GLY A 100 9.51 2.90 -19.00
N ARG A 101 9.82 2.73 -17.71
CA ARG A 101 11.12 2.22 -17.24
C ARG A 101 11.02 1.47 -15.92
N PHE A 102 11.96 0.57 -15.70
CA PHE A 102 12.18 -0.07 -14.40
C PHE A 102 12.86 0.90 -13.43
N CYS A 103 12.63 0.71 -12.13
CA CYS A 103 13.23 1.51 -11.09
C CYS A 103 13.61 0.64 -9.88
N LEU A 104 14.35 1.22 -8.93
CA LEU A 104 14.56 0.57 -7.64
C LEU A 104 13.25 0.59 -6.85
N THR A 105 12.77 -0.62 -6.56
CA THR A 105 11.58 -0.84 -5.73
C THR A 105 11.99 -1.34 -4.36
N TYR A 106 11.64 -0.58 -3.33
CA TYR A 106 11.77 -0.95 -1.92
C TYR A 106 10.46 -1.60 -1.48
N GLU A 107 10.53 -2.77 -0.86
CA GLU A 107 9.46 -3.33 -0.03
C GLU A 107 9.98 -3.59 1.39
N SER A 108 9.19 -3.22 2.40
CA SER A 108 9.52 -3.51 3.80
C SER A 108 9.20 -4.95 4.18
N ALA A 109 10.21 -5.74 4.56
CA ALA A 109 10.05 -7.07 5.15
C ALA A 109 10.35 -7.05 6.65
N MET A 110 9.44 -7.58 7.48
CA MET A 110 9.64 -7.64 8.92
C MET A 110 10.66 -8.71 9.33
N THR A 111 11.62 -8.36 10.18
CA THR A 111 12.65 -9.28 10.71
C THR A 111 12.36 -9.74 12.14
N ARG A 112 11.08 -9.87 12.51
CA ARG A 112 10.61 -10.19 13.87
C ARG A 112 11.03 -11.57 14.39
N LEU A 113 11.70 -12.38 13.57
CA LEU A 113 12.35 -13.63 14.01
C LEU A 113 13.60 -13.36 14.86
N PHE A 114 14.15 -12.15 14.81
CA PHE A 114 15.32 -11.72 15.57
C PHE A 114 14.91 -10.81 16.72
N LEU A 115 15.67 -10.85 17.82
CA LEU A 115 15.53 -9.93 18.94
C LEU A 115 15.71 -8.49 18.42
N GLU A 116 14.78 -7.60 18.80
CA GLU A 116 14.73 -6.21 18.33
C GLU A 116 14.61 -6.04 16.80
N GLY A 117 14.29 -7.12 16.08
CA GLY A 117 14.11 -7.12 14.64
C GLY A 117 13.07 -6.10 14.19
N ARG A 118 13.49 -5.17 13.33
CA ARG A 118 12.63 -4.19 12.68
C ARG A 118 12.30 -4.66 11.27
N THR A 119 13.08 -4.21 10.30
CA THR A 119 12.81 -4.42 8.88
C THR A 119 14.09 -4.67 8.09
N GLU A 120 13.99 -5.48 7.05
CA GLU A 120 14.91 -5.59 5.93
C GLU A 120 14.21 -5.14 4.63
N THR A 121 14.96 -4.89 3.55
CA THR A 121 14.41 -4.55 2.23
C THR A 121 14.28 -5.79 1.35
N VAL A 122 13.11 -5.94 0.73
CA VAL A 122 12.93 -6.77 -0.46
C VAL A 122 13.03 -5.87 -1.68
N ARG A 123 13.93 -6.23 -2.61
CA ARG A 123 14.10 -5.53 -3.89
C ARG A 123 13.17 -6.16 -4.93
N SER A 124 11.93 -5.68 -5.00
CA SER A 124 10.88 -6.31 -5.82
C SER A 124 11.12 -6.20 -7.33
N CYS A 125 11.92 -5.23 -7.78
CA CYS A 125 12.34 -5.12 -9.18
C CYS A 125 13.48 -6.13 -9.50
N THR A 126 13.10 -7.37 -9.78
CA THR A 126 14.02 -8.46 -10.13
C THR A 126 14.16 -8.62 -11.65
N ARG A 127 15.12 -9.43 -12.10
CA ARG A 127 15.24 -9.77 -13.53
C ARG A 127 14.02 -10.54 -14.03
N GLU A 128 13.48 -11.42 -13.19
CA GLU A 128 12.30 -12.22 -13.43
C GLU A 128 11.06 -11.33 -13.57
N ALA A 129 10.88 -10.36 -12.67
CA ALA A 129 9.83 -9.35 -12.78
C ALA A 129 9.99 -8.52 -14.06
N CYS A 130 11.19 -8.05 -14.38
CA CYS A 130 11.45 -7.32 -15.63
C CYS A 130 11.09 -8.14 -16.87
N ASN A 131 11.42 -9.43 -16.89
CA ASN A 131 11.12 -10.32 -18.01
C ASN A 131 9.62 -10.55 -18.17
N PHE A 132 8.91 -10.75 -17.06
CA PHE A 132 7.44 -10.82 -17.05
C PHE A 132 6.82 -9.53 -17.59
N VAL A 133 7.23 -8.37 -17.07
CA VAL A 133 6.70 -7.07 -17.51
C VAL A 133 6.93 -6.85 -18.99
N ARG A 134 8.15 -7.10 -19.49
CA ARG A 134 8.43 -7.01 -20.94
C ARG A 134 7.56 -7.95 -21.76
N ALA A 135 7.27 -9.14 -21.28
CA ALA A 135 6.41 -10.09 -21.99
C ALA A 135 4.95 -9.64 -22.01
N MET A 136 4.44 -9.03 -20.93
CA MET A 136 3.08 -8.47 -20.90
C MET A 136 2.89 -7.30 -21.88
N GLU A 137 3.95 -6.56 -22.17
CA GLU A 137 3.92 -5.43 -23.11
C GLU A 137 4.28 -5.83 -24.55
N ASP A 138 4.64 -7.09 -24.79
CA ASP A 138 5.02 -7.64 -26.09
C ASP A 138 3.82 -8.34 -26.75
N ARG A 139 3.34 -7.78 -27.87
CA ARG A 139 2.17 -8.29 -28.61
C ARG A 139 2.39 -9.68 -29.22
N GLU A 140 3.64 -10.11 -29.37
CA GLU A 140 4.00 -11.41 -29.92
C GLU A 140 3.99 -12.52 -28.84
N LYS A 141 3.85 -12.17 -27.56
CA LYS A 141 3.78 -13.13 -26.46
C LYS A 141 2.37 -13.64 -26.26
N THR A 142 2.26 -14.94 -26.04
CA THR A 142 0.99 -15.57 -25.69
C THR A 142 0.71 -15.45 -24.19
N ASP A 143 -0.57 -15.48 -23.80
CA ASP A 143 -1.00 -15.49 -22.39
C ASP A 143 -0.29 -16.60 -21.58
N SER A 144 -0.05 -17.76 -22.20
CA SER A 144 0.65 -18.88 -21.56
C SER A 144 2.13 -18.56 -21.27
N GLN A 145 2.81 -17.87 -22.18
CA GLN A 145 4.19 -17.42 -21.97
C GLN A 145 4.25 -16.35 -20.88
N CYS A 146 3.33 -15.38 -20.92
CA CYS A 146 3.21 -14.34 -19.89
C CYS A 146 2.93 -14.95 -18.51
N LEU A 147 2.02 -15.92 -18.43
CA LEU A 147 1.70 -16.63 -17.19
C LEU A 147 2.90 -17.40 -16.63
N SER A 148 3.66 -18.07 -17.50
CA SER A 148 4.88 -18.79 -17.08
C SER A 148 5.91 -17.83 -16.48
N LEU A 149 6.16 -16.70 -17.13
CA LEU A 149 7.08 -15.67 -16.63
C LEU A 149 6.56 -15.00 -15.35
N PHE A 150 5.25 -14.77 -15.25
CA PHE A 150 4.63 -14.24 -14.04
C PHE A 150 4.85 -15.15 -12.84
N ARG A 151 4.66 -16.47 -13.01
CA ARG A 151 4.91 -17.44 -11.93
C ARG A 151 6.37 -17.41 -11.48
N LEU A 152 7.32 -17.36 -12.41
CA LEU A 152 8.75 -17.23 -12.08
C LEU A 152 9.07 -15.94 -11.31
N ALA A 153 8.46 -14.82 -11.68
CA ALA A 153 8.61 -13.55 -10.98
C ALA A 153 8.05 -13.61 -9.55
N VAL A 154 6.86 -14.18 -9.38
CA VAL A 154 6.22 -14.37 -8.08
C VAL A 154 7.04 -15.30 -7.18
N ASP A 155 7.53 -16.43 -7.70
CA ASP A 155 8.35 -17.37 -6.95
C ASP A 155 9.68 -16.74 -6.52
N LYS A 156 10.32 -15.98 -7.41
CA LYS A 156 11.54 -15.23 -7.08
C LYS A 156 11.29 -14.20 -5.98
N HIS A 157 10.22 -13.43 -6.10
CA HIS A 157 9.84 -12.45 -5.10
C HIS A 157 9.58 -13.10 -3.74
N GLN A 158 8.83 -14.21 -3.72
CA GLN A 158 8.56 -14.94 -2.49
C GLN A 158 9.84 -15.49 -1.84
N ALA A 159 10.80 -15.96 -2.64
CA ALA A 159 12.10 -16.40 -2.14
C ALA A 159 12.89 -15.24 -1.51
N LEU A 160 12.90 -14.06 -2.14
CA LEU A 160 13.54 -12.87 -1.59
C LEU A 160 12.88 -12.40 -0.29
N LEU A 161 11.54 -12.41 -0.22
CA LEU A 161 10.82 -12.08 1.00
C LEU A 161 11.20 -13.01 2.16
N LYS A 162 11.22 -14.33 1.92
CA LYS A 162 11.65 -15.31 2.93
C LYS A 162 13.09 -15.08 3.37
N ALA A 163 14.01 -14.80 2.44
CA ALA A 163 15.40 -14.51 2.73
C ALA A 163 15.55 -13.21 3.56
N ALA A 164 14.84 -12.14 3.21
CA ALA A 164 14.87 -10.89 3.96
C ALA A 164 14.34 -11.09 5.39
N MET A 165 13.21 -11.80 5.56
CA MET A 165 12.64 -12.11 6.87
C MET A 165 13.58 -12.94 7.76
N SER A 166 14.42 -13.79 7.16
CA SER A 166 15.43 -14.60 7.85
C SER A 166 16.82 -13.94 7.93
N GLY A 167 16.91 -12.63 7.71
CA GLY A 167 18.14 -11.86 7.88
C GLY A 167 19.20 -12.13 6.80
N GLN A 168 18.79 -12.69 5.65
CA GLN A 168 19.63 -12.93 4.47
C GLN A 168 19.43 -11.86 3.39
N GLY A 169 18.83 -10.72 3.75
CA GLY A 169 18.80 -9.53 2.89
C GLY A 169 20.16 -8.81 2.91
N VAL A 170 20.33 -7.90 1.94
CA VAL A 170 21.61 -7.22 1.73
C VAL A 170 21.59 -5.75 2.15
N ASP A 171 20.42 -5.11 2.13
CA ASP A 171 20.31 -3.66 2.30
C ASP A 171 20.69 -3.19 3.71
N ARG A 172 20.19 -3.83 4.78
CA ARG A 172 20.62 -3.45 6.15
C ARG A 172 22.08 -3.78 6.41
N HIS A 173 22.61 -4.83 5.80
CA HIS A 173 24.04 -5.16 5.90
C HIS A 173 24.91 -4.09 5.22
N LEU A 174 24.59 -3.70 3.98
CA LEU A 174 25.30 -2.63 3.27
C LEU A 174 25.18 -1.28 4.00
N PHE A 175 24.01 -0.99 4.57
CA PHE A 175 23.81 0.20 5.39
C PHE A 175 24.71 0.17 6.64
N ALA A 176 24.79 -0.95 7.35
CA ALA A 176 25.69 -1.09 8.49
C ALA A 176 27.15 -0.88 8.10
N LEU A 177 27.59 -1.44 6.97
CA LEU A 177 28.94 -1.22 6.44
C LEU A 177 29.19 0.26 6.10
N HIS A 178 28.20 0.96 5.52
CA HIS A 178 28.30 2.38 5.24
C HIS A 178 28.44 3.20 6.54
N ILE A 179 27.64 2.93 7.56
CA ILE A 179 27.77 3.61 8.86
C ILE A 179 29.16 3.36 9.48
N VAL A 180 29.65 2.12 9.44
CA VAL A 180 30.99 1.78 9.95
C VAL A 180 32.09 2.50 9.16
N SER A 181 31.98 2.59 7.83
CA SER A 181 32.96 3.32 7.02
C SER A 181 33.00 4.80 7.36
N GLN A 182 31.85 5.44 7.59
CA GLN A 182 31.77 6.84 8.04
C GLN A 182 32.40 7.04 9.41
N LEU A 183 32.13 6.13 10.37
CA LEU A 183 32.71 6.18 11.72
C LEU A 183 34.24 6.00 11.73
N LEU A 184 34.75 5.16 10.83
CA LEU A 184 36.19 4.92 10.68
C LEU A 184 36.87 5.90 9.72
N HIS A 185 36.13 6.88 9.18
CA HIS A 185 36.61 7.85 8.18
C HIS A 185 37.25 7.19 6.94
N LEU A 186 36.71 6.04 6.51
CA LEU A 186 37.16 5.31 5.34
C LEU A 186 36.41 5.80 4.09
N GLN A 187 37.13 6.01 3.00
CA GLN A 187 36.55 6.24 1.69
C GLN A 187 36.01 4.92 1.12
N ALA A 188 34.71 4.84 0.92
CA ALA A 188 34.05 3.64 0.38
C ALA A 188 33.12 4.02 -0.78
N PRO A 189 33.66 4.36 -1.97
CA PRO A 189 32.87 4.87 -3.09
C PRO A 189 31.68 3.97 -3.49
N PHE A 190 31.84 2.65 -3.36
CA PHE A 190 30.76 1.69 -3.60
C PHE A 190 29.60 1.87 -2.61
N LEU A 191 29.89 2.02 -1.32
CA LEU A 191 28.87 2.19 -0.28
C LEU A 191 28.20 3.56 -0.40
N ASP A 192 28.97 4.60 -0.73
CA ASP A 192 28.45 5.94 -0.99
C ASP A 192 27.50 5.93 -2.19
N GLN A 193 27.87 5.23 -3.27
CA GLN A 193 27.00 5.05 -4.43
C GLN A 193 25.71 4.33 -4.03
N VAL A 194 25.81 3.14 -3.42
CA VAL A 194 24.63 2.35 -3.02
C VAL A 194 23.69 3.15 -2.10
N HIS A 195 24.25 3.95 -1.18
CA HIS A 195 23.46 4.78 -0.28
C HIS A 195 22.77 5.95 -0.99
N SER A 196 23.36 6.48 -2.08
CA SER A 196 22.80 7.57 -2.87
C SER A 196 21.68 7.16 -3.84
N GLU A 197 21.48 5.86 -4.05
CA GLU A 197 20.48 5.35 -4.98
C GLU A 197 19.04 5.67 -4.53
N GLN A 198 18.21 6.11 -5.47
CA GLN A 198 16.84 6.57 -5.20
C GLN A 198 15.81 5.46 -5.36
N TRP A 199 14.98 5.27 -4.33
CA TRP A 199 13.84 4.35 -4.36
C TRP A 199 12.61 5.03 -4.96
N GLN A 200 12.45 4.93 -6.27
CA GLN A 200 11.33 5.58 -6.97
C GLN A 200 9.99 4.89 -6.73
N LEU A 201 10.00 3.66 -6.20
CA LEU A 201 8.80 2.99 -5.73
C LEU A 201 9.09 2.41 -4.34
N ALA A 202 8.43 2.93 -3.32
CA ALA A 202 8.49 2.40 -1.97
C ALA A 202 7.15 1.78 -1.60
N THR A 203 7.16 0.52 -1.19
CA THR A 203 5.95 -0.28 -0.97
C THR A 203 5.91 -0.94 0.41
N SER A 204 4.69 -1.15 0.91
CA SER A 204 4.48 -1.93 2.14
C SER A 204 3.09 -2.55 2.16
N GLN A 205 3.05 -3.86 2.41
CA GLN A 205 1.83 -4.51 2.85
C GLN A 205 1.55 -4.17 4.32
N ILE A 206 0.31 -3.82 4.64
CA ILE A 206 -0.17 -3.70 6.02
C ILE A 206 -0.88 -5.00 6.41
N PRO A 207 -0.27 -5.84 7.27
CA PRO A 207 -0.91 -7.07 7.70
C PRO A 207 -2.04 -6.76 8.69
N VAL A 208 -3.24 -7.30 8.42
CA VAL A 208 -4.37 -7.25 9.36
C VAL A 208 -4.42 -8.54 10.15
N GLN A 209 -4.30 -8.43 11.48
CA GLN A 209 -4.32 -9.60 12.38
C GLN A 209 -5.64 -9.73 13.16
N GLN A 210 -6.52 -8.73 13.04
CA GLN A 210 -7.67 -8.52 13.93
C GLN A 210 -9.02 -8.71 13.21
N THR A 211 -9.02 -9.23 11.97
CA THR A 211 -10.24 -9.48 11.19
C THR A 211 -11.17 -10.53 11.80
N HIS A 212 -10.72 -11.30 12.80
CA HIS A 212 -11.54 -12.29 13.49
C HIS A 212 -12.46 -11.67 14.57
N LEU A 213 -12.28 -10.37 14.89
CA LEU A 213 -13.04 -9.70 15.95
C LEU A 213 -14.48 -9.37 15.55
N PHE A 214 -14.79 -9.35 14.25
CA PHE A 214 -16.12 -9.13 13.72
C PHE A 214 -16.22 -9.70 12.30
N ASP A 215 -17.45 -9.93 11.85
CA ASP A 215 -17.70 -10.38 10.49
C ASP A 215 -17.60 -9.22 9.50
N VAL A 216 -16.49 -9.16 8.77
CA VAL A 216 -16.19 -8.15 7.75
C VAL A 216 -17.27 -8.09 6.65
N HIS A 217 -17.92 -9.21 6.32
CA HIS A 217 -18.95 -9.26 5.28
C HIS A 217 -20.26 -8.62 5.77
N ASN A 218 -20.63 -8.88 7.02
CA ASN A 218 -21.87 -8.35 7.60
C ASN A 218 -21.71 -6.93 8.17
N TYR A 219 -20.47 -6.49 8.42
CA TYR A 219 -20.15 -5.18 8.98
C TYR A 219 -19.07 -4.44 8.14
N PRO A 220 -19.34 -4.18 6.85
CA PRO A 220 -18.36 -3.58 5.94
C PRO A 220 -17.95 -2.15 6.35
N ASP A 221 -18.79 -1.41 7.06
CA ASP A 221 -18.50 -0.04 7.51
C ASP A 221 -17.46 0.04 8.64
N TYR A 222 -17.12 -1.10 9.25
CA TYR A 222 -16.20 -1.20 10.39
C TYR A 222 -14.76 -1.54 9.95
N VAL A 223 -14.53 -1.54 8.64
CA VAL A 223 -13.33 -2.02 7.97
C VAL A 223 -12.47 -0.79 7.61
N SER A 224 -11.25 -0.72 8.15
CA SER A 224 -10.34 0.39 7.81
C SER A 224 -9.92 0.34 6.35
N SER A 225 -9.76 1.49 5.70
CA SER A 225 -9.03 1.56 4.43
C SER A 225 -7.53 1.27 4.61
N GLY A 226 -7.03 1.16 5.84
CA GLY A 226 -5.60 1.04 6.14
C GLY A 226 -4.92 2.41 6.23
N GLY A 227 -3.58 2.41 6.15
CA GLY A 227 -2.78 3.63 6.18
C GLY A 227 -1.79 3.71 5.02
N GLY A 228 -1.37 4.92 4.67
CA GLY A 228 -0.36 5.19 3.66
C GLY A 228 0.83 5.95 4.21
N PHE A 229 1.84 6.17 3.37
CA PHE A 229 3.02 6.99 3.65
C PHE A 229 3.36 7.80 2.39
N GLY A 230 4.06 8.93 2.55
CA GLY A 230 4.54 9.75 1.44
C GLY A 230 5.66 9.08 0.64
N PRO A 231 5.96 9.52 -0.60
CA PRO A 231 7.07 8.98 -1.36
C PRO A 231 8.41 9.30 -0.69
N VAL A 232 9.40 8.43 -0.88
CA VAL A 232 10.78 8.62 -0.37
C VAL A 232 11.71 9.29 -1.39
N ASP A 233 11.23 9.49 -2.62
CA ASP A 233 11.90 10.19 -3.70
C ASP A 233 10.97 11.29 -4.24
N ASP A 234 11.53 12.45 -4.61
CA ASP A 234 10.76 13.59 -5.13
C ASP A 234 10.01 13.26 -6.43
N HIS A 235 10.48 12.24 -7.17
CA HIS A 235 9.90 11.77 -8.43
C HIS A 235 9.45 10.32 -8.35
N GLY A 236 9.18 9.83 -7.14
CA GLY A 236 8.74 8.48 -6.87
C GLY A 236 7.35 8.40 -6.26
N TYR A 237 6.95 7.17 -5.94
CA TYR A 237 5.67 6.83 -5.33
C TYR A 237 5.86 6.12 -3.99
N GLY A 238 4.96 6.41 -3.04
CA GLY A 238 4.70 5.56 -1.89
C GLY A 238 3.43 4.74 -2.15
N VAL A 239 3.50 3.42 -2.04
CA VAL A 239 2.34 2.53 -2.26
C VAL A 239 2.18 1.57 -1.09
N SER A 240 1.14 1.75 -0.29
CA SER A 240 0.75 0.73 0.68
C SER A 240 -0.50 -0.01 0.21
N TYR A 241 -0.64 -1.25 0.66
CA TYR A 241 -1.86 -2.01 0.42
C TYR A 241 -2.23 -2.88 1.61
N ILE A 242 -3.53 -3.06 1.77
CA ILE A 242 -4.14 -3.85 2.83
C ILE A 242 -5.20 -4.75 2.22
N PHE A 243 -5.18 -6.02 2.63
CA PHE A 243 -6.22 -6.96 2.22
C PHE A 243 -7.36 -6.93 3.25
N MET A 244 -8.50 -6.39 2.85
CA MET A 244 -9.70 -6.33 3.67
C MET A 244 -10.59 -7.53 3.34
N GLY A 245 -10.71 -8.44 4.30
CA GLY A 245 -11.37 -9.73 4.08
C GLY A 245 -10.66 -10.54 2.99
N ASP A 246 -11.47 -11.28 2.23
CA ASP A 246 -10.99 -12.26 1.26
C ASP A 246 -11.03 -11.77 -0.20
N ASP A 247 -11.84 -10.75 -0.49
CA ASP A 247 -12.18 -10.35 -1.86
C ASP A 247 -11.86 -8.88 -2.20
N THR A 248 -11.27 -8.13 -1.27
CA THR A 248 -10.91 -6.71 -1.49
C THR A 248 -9.46 -6.42 -1.08
N VAL A 249 -8.81 -5.57 -1.86
CA VAL A 249 -7.50 -4.97 -1.56
C VAL A 249 -7.66 -3.46 -1.59
N THR A 250 -7.30 -2.74 -0.54
CA THR A 250 -7.27 -1.28 -0.59
C THR A 250 -5.84 -0.80 -0.79
N PHE A 251 -5.65 0.11 -1.75
CA PHE A 251 -4.36 0.73 -2.05
C PHE A 251 -4.36 2.18 -1.56
N HIS A 252 -3.23 2.61 -0.99
CA HIS A 252 -2.91 4.02 -0.79
C HIS A 252 -1.69 4.34 -1.62
N ILE A 253 -1.83 5.32 -2.50
CA ILE A 253 -0.78 5.76 -3.41
C ILE A 253 -0.50 7.22 -3.10
N SER A 254 0.76 7.55 -2.90
CA SER A 254 1.21 8.92 -2.69
C SER A 254 2.31 9.29 -3.66
N SER A 255 2.34 10.56 -4.03
CA SER A 255 3.41 11.18 -4.81
C SER A 255 3.48 12.68 -4.48
N LYS A 256 4.37 13.42 -5.15
CA LYS A 256 4.44 14.88 -5.03
C LYS A 256 3.80 15.55 -6.23
N LYS A 257 2.90 16.51 -6.01
CA LYS A 257 2.25 17.32 -7.07
C LYS A 257 3.26 18.16 -7.84
N SER A 258 4.34 18.57 -7.20
CA SER A 258 5.46 19.30 -7.82
C SER A 258 6.21 18.47 -8.86
N SER A 259 6.08 17.14 -8.85
CA SER A 259 6.74 16.26 -9.80
C SER A 259 5.87 16.05 -11.04
N THR A 260 6.36 16.54 -12.19
CA THR A 260 5.74 16.31 -13.51
C THR A 260 5.80 14.87 -13.99
N LYS A 261 6.48 14.02 -13.22
CA LYS A 261 6.75 12.62 -13.52
C LYS A 261 5.72 11.68 -12.89
N THR A 262 5.06 12.11 -11.83
CA THR A 262 4.24 11.26 -10.97
C THR A 262 2.81 11.77 -10.88
N ASP A 263 1.86 10.84 -10.80
CA ASP A 263 0.44 11.14 -10.59
C ASP A 263 -0.19 9.94 -9.86
N SER A 264 -0.65 10.14 -8.63
CA SER A 264 -1.13 9.04 -7.78
C SER A 264 -2.40 8.39 -8.33
N HIS A 265 -3.26 9.16 -9.00
CA HIS A 265 -4.49 8.66 -9.62
C HIS A 265 -4.18 7.85 -10.89
N ARG A 266 -3.26 8.35 -11.73
CA ARG A 266 -2.83 7.65 -12.95
C ARG A 266 -2.15 6.32 -12.62
N LEU A 267 -1.27 6.29 -11.61
CA LEU A 267 -0.69 5.04 -11.15
C LEU A 267 -1.77 4.11 -10.57
N GLY A 268 -2.77 4.64 -9.86
CA GLY A 268 -3.92 3.87 -9.38
C GLY A 268 -4.66 3.13 -10.49
N GLN A 269 -4.96 3.82 -11.60
CA GLN A 269 -5.55 3.20 -12.78
C GLN A 269 -4.65 2.11 -13.36
N HIS A 270 -3.34 2.37 -13.49
CA HIS A 270 -2.40 1.37 -13.97
C HIS A 270 -2.28 0.15 -13.05
N ILE A 271 -2.44 0.32 -11.73
CA ILE A 271 -2.48 -0.78 -10.77
C ILE A 271 -3.75 -1.62 -10.97
N GLU A 272 -4.91 -0.99 -11.09
CA GLU A 272 -6.16 -1.70 -11.37
C GLU A 272 -6.07 -2.50 -12.68
N ASP A 273 -5.62 -1.86 -13.77
CA ASP A 273 -5.45 -2.50 -15.07
C ASP A 273 -4.45 -3.65 -15.02
N ALA A 274 -3.30 -3.46 -14.36
CA ALA A 274 -2.28 -4.50 -14.22
C ALA A 274 -2.81 -5.72 -13.44
N LEU A 275 -3.57 -5.49 -12.36
CA LEU A 275 -4.17 -6.58 -11.57
C LEU A 275 -5.20 -7.37 -12.38
N LEU A 276 -6.05 -6.68 -13.14
CA LEU A 276 -7.07 -7.31 -14.00
C LEU A 276 -6.44 -8.07 -15.18
N ASP A 277 -5.43 -7.49 -15.81
CA ASP A 277 -4.70 -8.13 -16.91
C ASP A 277 -4.00 -9.41 -16.45
N VAL A 278 -3.27 -9.34 -15.33
CA VAL A 278 -2.62 -10.51 -14.72
C VAL A 278 -3.65 -11.56 -14.32
N ALA A 279 -4.75 -11.16 -13.71
CA ALA A 279 -5.82 -12.10 -13.36
C ALA A 279 -6.36 -12.83 -14.60
N SER A 280 -6.47 -12.14 -15.73
CA SER A 280 -6.98 -12.73 -16.98
C SER A 280 -6.08 -13.81 -17.59
N LEU A 281 -4.81 -13.88 -17.19
CA LEU A 281 -3.90 -14.98 -17.55
C LEU A 281 -4.29 -16.32 -16.89
N PHE A 282 -5.04 -16.28 -15.80
CA PHE A 282 -5.47 -17.47 -15.07
C PHE A 282 -6.87 -17.91 -15.51
N GLN A 283 -7.12 -19.23 -15.54
CA GLN A 283 -8.45 -19.78 -15.80
C GLN A 283 -9.51 -19.21 -14.84
N GLU A 284 -9.15 -19.08 -13.55
CA GLU A 284 -9.98 -18.47 -12.51
C GLU A 284 -10.41 -17.03 -12.84
N GLY A 285 -9.58 -16.27 -13.58
CA GLY A 285 -9.79 -14.85 -13.85
C GLY A 285 -10.49 -14.56 -15.18
N GLN A 286 -10.67 -15.57 -16.05
CA GLN A 286 -11.39 -15.40 -17.31
C GLN A 286 -12.86 -14.97 -17.13
N ARG A 287 -13.44 -15.15 -15.93
CA ARG A 287 -14.80 -14.69 -15.59
C ARG A 287 -14.87 -13.21 -15.22
N LEU A 288 -13.77 -12.59 -14.81
CA LEU A 288 -13.73 -11.18 -14.34
C LEU A 288 -13.86 -10.17 -15.49
N LYS A 289 -13.37 -10.49 -16.70
CA LYS A 289 -13.50 -9.64 -17.90
C LYS A 289 -14.95 -9.44 -18.36
N ARG A 290 -15.88 -10.36 -18.04
CA ARG A 290 -17.30 -10.25 -18.48
C ARG A 290 -18.12 -9.23 -17.69
N GLY A 291 -17.74 -8.91 -16.45
CA GLY A 291 -18.47 -7.95 -15.60
C GLY A 291 -18.19 -6.48 -15.94
N CYS A 292 -16.98 -6.15 -16.42
CA CYS A 292 -16.59 -4.75 -16.66
C CYS A 292 -17.17 -4.16 -17.96
N ARG A 293 -17.50 -4.97 -18.98
CA ARG A 293 -18.11 -4.47 -20.23
C ARG A 293 -19.62 -4.20 -20.10
N GLY A 294 -20.31 -4.72 -19.08
CA GLY A 294 -21.76 -4.60 -18.92
C GLY A 294 -22.25 -3.32 -18.21
N ARG A 295 -21.38 -2.62 -17.47
CA ARG A 295 -21.79 -1.42 -16.71
C ARG A 295 -21.73 -0.10 -17.50
N GLY A 296 -21.19 -0.10 -18.72
CA GLY A 296 -21.02 1.11 -19.53
C GLY A 296 -22.20 1.48 -20.43
N GLU A 297 -23.14 0.56 -20.70
CA GLU A 297 -24.21 0.77 -21.69
C GLU A 297 -25.62 0.87 -21.10
N GLU A 298 -25.87 0.40 -19.87
CA GLU A 298 -27.23 0.41 -19.30
C GLU A 298 -27.65 1.76 -18.65
N ASP A 299 -26.70 2.62 -18.28
CA ASP A 299 -26.99 3.85 -17.51
C ASP A 299 -27.35 5.08 -18.39
N ALA A 300 -27.30 4.95 -19.72
CA ALA A 300 -27.66 6.02 -20.66
C ALA A 300 -29.13 5.97 -21.14
N GLY A 301 -29.89 4.92 -20.76
CA GLY A 301 -31.15 4.59 -21.43
C GLY A 301 -32.45 4.97 -20.73
N ASN A 302 -32.49 5.29 -19.43
CA ASN A 302 -33.77 5.22 -18.71
C ASN A 302 -34.05 6.31 -17.66
N ARG A 303 -33.91 7.59 -18.04
CA ARG A 303 -34.54 8.71 -17.30
C ARG A 303 -35.51 9.51 -18.18
N ARG A 304 -36.65 8.90 -18.49
CA ARG A 304 -37.91 9.62 -18.79
C ARG A 304 -39.09 8.79 -18.28
N GLY A 305 -39.79 9.29 -17.26
CA GLY A 305 -41.10 8.74 -16.89
C GLY A 305 -41.52 8.96 -15.43
N SER A 306 -42.30 10.03 -15.24
CA SER A 306 -43.53 10.04 -14.42
C SER A 306 -43.44 9.96 -12.88
N LEU A 307 -43.63 11.11 -12.25
CA LEU A 307 -44.19 11.24 -10.89
C LEU A 307 -45.72 11.01 -10.94
N PRO A 308 -46.31 10.31 -9.96
CA PRO A 308 -47.67 10.58 -9.53
C PRO A 308 -47.66 11.16 -8.11
N GLY A 309 -48.43 12.24 -7.93
CA GLY A 309 -48.71 12.80 -6.63
C GLY A 309 -49.69 11.95 -5.83
N HIS A 310 -49.51 11.98 -4.51
CA HIS A 310 -50.52 12.30 -3.51
C HIS A 310 -49.80 12.73 -2.24
#